data_AF-A0A2K8X981-F1
#
_entry.id   AF-A0A2K8X981-F1
#
_cell.length_a   1.000
_cell.length_b   1.000
_cell.length_c   1.000
_cell.angle_alpha   90.00
_cell.angle_beta   90.00
_cell.angle_gamma   90.00
#
_symmetry.space_group_name_H-M   'P 1'
#
loop_
_entity.id
_entity.type
_entity.pdbx_description
1 polymer ?
#
loop_
_entity_poly.entity_id
_entity_poly.type
_entity_poly.pdbx_seq_one_letter_code
_entity_poly.pdbx_strand_id
1 'polypeptide(L)'
;MKITNHHIELYLKVGGDVDHLQRMGTPEEKTLENQKIIGVMDELIYELKLVKDKLASTEYAKEIEFKLKNLCADDAVITKIKNLKPFR
;
A
#
# COMPACT_ATOMS: atom_id res chain seq x y z
N MET A 1 1.58 -13.53 -0.11
CA MET A 1 1.58 -12.49 0.94
C MET A 1 0.38 -11.61 0.77
N LYS A 2 -0.25 -11.20 1.88
CA LYS A 2 -1.42 -10.34 1.87
C LYS A 2 -1.13 -9.09 2.73
N ILE A 3 -1.53 -7.93 2.24
CA ILE A 3 -1.55 -6.68 3.00
C ILE A 3 -2.63 -6.82 4.07
N THR A 4 -2.30 -6.43 5.30
CA THR A 4 -3.16 -6.54 6.48
C THR A 4 -3.21 -5.18 7.18
N ASN A 5 -4.02 -5.05 8.22
CA ASN A 5 -4.06 -3.84 9.04
C ASN A 5 -2.70 -3.46 9.65
N HIS A 6 -1.93 -4.46 10.10
CA HIS A 6 -0.58 -4.23 10.62
C HIS A 6 0.32 -3.52 9.59
N HIS A 7 0.24 -3.94 8.33
CA HIS A 7 1.02 -3.33 7.26
C HIS A 7 0.57 -1.89 6.95
N ILE A 8 -0.74 -1.60 7.06
CA ILE A 8 -1.26 -0.22 6.94
C ILE A 8 -0.72 0.65 8.05
N GLU A 9 -0.70 0.16 9.30
CA GLU A 9 -0.14 0.88 10.44
C GLU A 9 1.34 1.17 10.25
N LEU A 10 2.12 0.18 9.78
CA LEU A 10 3.53 0.38 9.44
C LEU A 10 3.71 1.42 8.32
N TYR A 11 2.95 1.32 7.24
CA TYR A 11 2.99 2.27 6.13
C TYR A 11 2.74 3.70 6.61
N LEU A 12 1.72 3.91 7.45
CA LEU A 12 1.40 5.21 8.05
C LEU A 12 2.50 5.69 9.01
N LYS A 13 3.05 4.80 9.83
CA LYS A 13 4.14 5.09 10.77
C LYS A 13 5.38 5.64 10.07
N VAL A 14 5.75 5.04 8.94
CA VAL A 14 6.99 5.40 8.23
C VAL A 14 6.78 6.35 7.05
N GLY A 15 5.53 6.70 6.74
CA GLY A 15 5.20 7.59 5.63
C GLY A 15 5.45 6.97 4.25
N GLY A 16 5.25 5.66 4.11
CA GLY A 16 5.57 4.91 2.89
C GLY A 16 7.06 4.76 2.58
N ASP A 17 7.95 5.19 3.49
CA ASP A 17 9.39 5.17 3.28
C ASP A 17 10.04 3.91 3.88
N VAL A 18 10.54 3.04 3.00
CA VAL A 18 11.25 1.80 3.38
C VAL A 18 12.55 2.11 4.12
N ASP A 19 13.28 3.17 3.74
CA ASP A 19 14.51 3.57 4.43
C ASP A 19 14.20 4.05 5.84
N HIS A 20 13.07 4.75 6.01
CA HIS A 20 12.60 5.15 7.33
C HIS A 20 12.27 3.93 8.20
N LEU A 21 11.62 2.89 7.65
CA LEU A 21 11.44 1.61 8.35
C LEU A 21 12.79 0.98 8.75
N GLN A 22 13.78 0.97 7.85
CA GLN A 22 15.10 0.41 8.13
C GLN A 22 15.88 1.15 9.22
N ARG A 23 15.64 2.45 9.39
CA ARG A 23 16.28 3.23 10.45
C ARG A 23 15.53 3.07 11.77
N MET A 24 14.22 3.24 11.76
CA MET A 24 13.42 3.45 12.98
C MET A 24 12.56 2.26 13.42
N GLY A 25 12.39 1.24 12.59
CA GLY A 25 11.59 0.06 12.92
C GLY A 25 12.20 -0.82 14.02
N THR A 26 11.37 -1.61 14.69
CA THR A 26 11.86 -2.68 15.56
C THR A 26 12.43 -3.84 14.73
N PRO A 27 13.20 -4.79 15.31
CA PRO A 27 13.68 -5.97 14.58
C PRO A 27 12.56 -6.76 13.90
N GLU A 28 11.39 -6.87 14.53
CA GLU A 28 10.21 -7.56 14.01
C GLU A 28 9.56 -6.80 12.85
N GLU A 29 9.60 -5.48 12.89
CA GLU A 29 9.06 -4.64 11.82
C GLU A 29 10.00 -4.60 10.60
N LYS A 30 11.32 -4.69 10.81
CA LYS A 30 12.36 -4.58 9.79
C LYS A 30 12.49 -5.78 8.85
N THR A 31 11.57 -6.73 8.90
CA THR A 31 11.60 -7.91 8.02
C THR A 31 11.59 -7.49 6.55
N LEU A 32 12.27 -8.28 5.71
CA LEU A 32 12.24 -8.10 4.26
C LEU A 32 10.80 -8.16 3.71
N GLU A 33 9.95 -8.90 4.40
CA GLU A 33 8.52 -9.02 4.13
C GLU A 33 7.81 -7.66 4.21
N ASN A 34 7.93 -7.00 5.36
CA ASN A 34 7.31 -5.70 5.61
C ASN A 34 7.86 -4.61 4.68
N GLN A 35 9.17 -4.63 4.42
CA GLN A 35 9.81 -3.70 3.48
C GLN A 35 9.19 -3.81 2.07
N LYS A 36 9.03 -5.04 1.56
CA LYS A 36 8.40 -5.27 0.26
C LYS A 36 6.95 -4.81 0.24
N ILE A 37 6.20 -5.08 1.31
CA ILE A 37 4.80 -4.65 1.40
C ILE A 37 4.69 -3.13 1.39
N ILE A 38 5.54 -2.41 2.12
CA ILE A 38 5.52 -0.94 2.14
C ILE A 38 5.77 -0.37 0.75
N GLY A 39 6.76 -0.89 0.01
CA GLY A 39 7.02 -0.46 -1.36
C GLY A 39 5.83 -0.71 -2.30
N VAL A 40 5.24 -1.90 -2.21
CA VAL A 40 4.03 -2.26 -3.00
C VAL A 40 2.84 -1.38 -2.64
N MET A 41 2.66 -1.06 -1.34
CA MET A 41 1.59 -0.17 -0.89
C MET A 41 1.77 1.24 -1.43
N ASP A 42 2.98 1.77 -1.43
CA ASP A 42 3.26 3.12 -1.93
C ASP A 42 2.90 3.26 -3.42
N GLU A 43 3.35 2.30 -4.22
CA GLU A 43 3.00 2.21 -5.65
C GLU A 43 1.48 2.12 -5.82
N LEU A 44 0.82 1.17 -5.14
CA LEU A 44 -0.62 0.94 -5.28
C LEU A 44 -1.46 2.17 -4.88
N ILE A 45 -1.06 2.89 -3.83
CA ILE A 45 -1.76 4.11 -3.39
C ILE A 45 -1.60 5.23 -4.43
N TYR A 46 -0.42 5.34 -5.06
CA TYR A 46 -0.21 6.27 -6.16
C TYR A 46 -1.03 5.90 -7.40
N GLU A 47 -1.04 4.62 -7.80
CA GLU A 47 -1.87 4.11 -8.88
C GLU A 47 -3.36 4.42 -8.65
N LEU A 48 -3.85 4.20 -7.43
CA LEU A 48 -5.22 4.54 -7.02
C LEU A 48 -5.53 6.04 -7.11
N LYS A 49 -4.55 6.90 -6.81
CA LYS A 49 -4.71 8.34 -6.98
C LYS A 49 -4.91 8.70 -8.45
N LEU A 50 -4.13 8.13 -9.36
CA LEU A 50 -4.30 8.35 -10.80
C LEU A 50 -5.70 7.96 -11.28
N VAL A 51 -6.23 6.84 -10.78
CA VAL A 51 -7.60 6.41 -11.08
C VAL A 51 -8.64 7.40 -10.57
N LYS A 52 -8.51 7.86 -9.32
CA LYS A 52 -9.43 8.84 -8.71
C LYS A 52 -9.41 10.18 -9.46
N ASP A 53 -8.22 10.60 -9.87
CA ASP A 53 -7.99 11.86 -10.59
C ASP A 53 -8.40 11.76 -12.07
N LYS A 54 -8.93 10.60 -12.52
CA LYS A 54 -9.34 10.29 -13.90
C LYS A 54 -8.18 10.44 -14.90
N LEU A 55 -6.96 10.18 -14.44
CA LEU A 55 -5.73 10.19 -15.24
C LEU A 55 -5.34 8.78 -15.73
N ALA A 56 -6.20 7.80 -15.49
CA ALA A 56 -6.02 6.40 -15.87
C ALA A 56 -7.05 5.97 -16.93
N SER A 57 -6.68 5.01 -17.78
CA SER A 57 -7.65 4.33 -18.64
C SER A 57 -8.59 3.44 -17.83
N THR A 58 -9.74 3.10 -18.41
CA THR A 58 -10.72 2.21 -17.77
C THR A 58 -10.14 0.80 -17.54
N GLU A 59 -9.32 0.33 -18.48
CA GLU A 59 -8.62 -0.94 -18.41
C GLU A 59 -7.65 -0.96 -17.23
N TYR A 60 -6.84 0.10 -17.09
CA TYR A 60 -5.88 0.21 -15.98
C TYR A 60 -6.58 0.31 -14.62
N ALA A 61 -7.71 1.02 -14.53
CA ALA A 61 -8.51 1.05 -13.31
C ALA A 61 -9.03 -0.34 -12.90
N LYS A 62 -9.43 -1.18 -13.87
CA LYS A 62 -9.83 -2.58 -13.61
C LYS A 62 -8.67 -3.44 -13.15
N GLU A 63 -7.48 -3.25 -13.74
CA GLU A 63 -6.26 -3.94 -13.31
C GLU A 63 -5.89 -3.61 -11.87
N ILE A 64 -5.95 -2.34 -11.47
CA ILE A 64 -5.71 -1.91 -10.09
C ILE A 64 -6.72 -2.55 -9.12
N GLU A 65 -7.99 -2.62 -9.51
CA GLU A 65 -9.02 -3.26 -8.68
C GLU A 65 -8.78 -4.77 -8.53
N PHE A 66 -8.27 -5.44 -9.56
CA PHE A 66 -7.82 -6.82 -9.49
C PHE A 66 -6.60 -6.99 -8.59
N LYS A 67 -5.59 -6.10 -8.70
CA LYS A 67 -4.42 -6.07 -7.81
C LYS A 67 -4.85 -5.95 -6.35
N LEU A 68 -5.78 -5.04 -6.04
CA LEU A 68 -6.29 -4.84 -4.67
C LEU A 68 -6.87 -6.13 -4.07
N LYS A 69 -7.72 -6.84 -4.81
CA LYS A 69 -8.33 -8.11 -4.35
C LYS A 69 -7.29 -9.21 -4.13
N ASN A 70 -6.24 -9.24 -4.97
CA ASN A 70 -5.18 -10.24 -4.85
C ASN A 70 -4.18 -9.92 -3.74
N LEU A 71 -3.91 -8.65 -3.49
CA LEU A 71 -2.90 -8.22 -2.52
C LEU A 71 -3.47 -7.99 -1.12
N CYS A 72 -4.73 -7.60 -0.96
CA CYS A 72 -5.32 -7.34 0.36
C CYS A 72 -5.86 -8.62 1.00
N ALA A 73 -5.77 -8.69 2.33
CA ALA A 73 -6.28 -9.83 3.10
C ALA A 73 -7.82 -9.91 3.08
N ASP A 74 -8.51 -8.76 3.09
CA ASP A 74 -9.97 -8.66 3.14
C ASP A 74 -10.47 -7.31 2.59
N ASP A 75 -11.79 -7.20 2.42
CA ASP A 75 -12.45 -6.01 1.88
C ASP A 75 -12.33 -4.77 2.79
N ALA A 76 -12.14 -4.95 4.11
CA ALA A 76 -11.93 -3.85 5.03
C ALA A 76 -10.55 -3.21 4.82
N VAL A 77 -9.52 -4.03 4.59
CA VAL A 77 -8.17 -3.58 4.19
C VAL A 77 -8.22 -2.85 2.86
N ILE A 78 -8.93 -3.38 1.86
CA ILE A 78 -9.11 -2.71 0.56
C ILE A 78 -9.72 -1.32 0.76
N THR A 79 -10.78 -1.24 1.57
CA THR A 79 -11.46 0.03 1.86
C THR A 79 -10.53 1.04 2.53
N LYS A 80 -9.68 0.59 3.47
CA LYS A 80 -8.69 1.46 4.10
C LYS A 80 -7.67 1.98 3.09
N ILE A 81 -7.07 1.09 2.28
CA ILE A 81 -6.08 1.48 1.26
C ILE A 81 -6.67 2.47 0.26
N LYS A 82 -7.91 2.23 -0.20
CA LYS A 82 -8.62 3.15 -1.09
C LYS A 82 -8.85 4.53 -0.47
N ASN A 83 -8.82 4.69 0.84
CA ASN A 83 -8.96 5.99 1.50
C ASN A 83 -7.63 6.66 1.86
N LEU A 84 -6.50 5.96 1.67
CA LEU A 84 -5.18 6.54 1.89
C LEU A 84 -4.86 7.59 0.81
N LYS A 85 -4.00 8.53 1.21
CA LYS A 85 -3.36 9.49 0.31
C LYS A 85 -1.88 9.13 0.24
N PRO A 86 -1.25 9.24 -0.93
CA PRO A 86 0.19 9.09 -1.01
C PRO A 86 0.85 10.20 -0.19
N PHE A 87 1.99 9.87 0.42
CA PHE A 87 2.79 10.83 1.18
C PHE A 87 3.64 11.74 0.28
N ARG A 88 3.72 11.43 -1.02
CA ARG A 88 4.44 12.16 -2.06
C ARG A 88 3.49 12.60 -3.18
#